data_AF-A0A1W9NAQ5-F1
#
_entry.id   AF-A0A1W9NAQ5-F1
#
_cell.length_a   1.000
_cell.length_b   1.000
_cell.length_c   1.000
_cell.angle_alpha   90.00
_cell.angle_beta   90.00
_cell.angle_gamma   90.00
#
_symmetry.space_group_name_H-M   'P 1'
#
loop_
_entity.id
_entity.type
_entity.pdbx_description
1 polymer ?
#
loop_
_entity_poly.entity_id
_entity_poly.type
_entity_poly.pdbx_seq_one_letter_code
_entity_poly.pdbx_strand_id
1 'polypeptide(L)'
;MAEKIHYDDNIFFLTVMIQSLHDALQINIDAEYFAEKILEDSMFINTSIQKIYKTLTENRNLINAPSYLHSVMKAKVVYGRLIDAILHSEGDFSVIFKTKSSQLQQIAASHREDVQIIKEKLSNINDKNIISFDELNILMSPIEENVEPQYSRA
;
A
#
# COMPACT_ATOMS: atom_id res chain seq x y z
N MET A 1 20.52 -4.39 16.14
CA MET A 1 19.53 -3.32 16.43
C MET A 1 18.73 -3.13 15.15
N ALA A 2 17.47 -3.56 15.11
CA ALA A 2 16.62 -3.33 13.95
C ALA A 2 16.26 -1.84 13.93
N GLU A 3 16.69 -1.12 12.90
CA GLU A 3 16.25 0.25 12.65
C GLU A 3 14.72 0.29 12.72
N LYS A 4 14.18 1.12 13.62
CA LYS A 4 12.73 1.26 13.78
C LYS A 4 12.21 2.03 12.55
N ILE A 5 11.70 1.31 11.57
CA ILE A 5 11.08 1.93 10.40
C ILE A 5 9.77 2.59 10.83
N HIS A 6 9.68 3.90 10.65
CA HIS A 6 8.50 4.72 10.97
C HIS A 6 7.48 4.68 9.81
N TYR A 7 6.82 3.53 9.62
CA TYR A 7 5.92 3.32 8.48
C TYR A 7 4.80 4.35 8.38
N ASP A 8 4.07 4.60 9.47
CA ASP A 8 2.94 5.55 9.45
C ASP A 8 3.39 6.96 9.08
N ASP A 9 4.44 7.48 9.73
CA ASP A 9 4.96 8.83 9.48
C ASP A 9 5.48 8.96 8.04
N ASN A 10 6.19 7.95 7.54
CA ASN A 10 6.71 7.93 6.18
C ASN A 10 5.58 7.91 5.13
N ILE A 11 4.56 7.07 5.33
CA ILE A 11 3.41 6.98 4.42
C ILE A 11 2.60 8.28 4.46
N PHE A 12 2.42 8.85 5.65
CA PHE A 12 1.75 10.14 5.82
C PHE A 12 2.49 11.24 5.07
N PHE A 13 3.81 11.35 5.28
CA PHE A 13 4.63 12.35 4.60
C PHE A 13 4.55 12.23 3.07
N LEU A 14 4.65 11.00 2.54
CA LEU A 14 4.46 10.77 1.10
C LEU A 14 3.08 11.19 0.60
N THR A 15 2.04 10.95 1.39
CA THR A 15 0.67 11.36 1.04
C THR A 15 0.54 12.88 0.98
N VAL A 16 1.15 13.60 1.91
CA VAL A 16 1.21 15.06 1.89
C VAL A 16 1.97 15.56 0.66
N MET A 17 3.12 14.97 0.32
CA MET A 17 3.85 15.32 -0.90
C MET A 17 3.02 15.12 -2.17
N ILE A 18 2.30 13.99 -2.27
CA ILE A 18 1.41 13.73 -3.40
C ILE A 18 0.35 14.81 -3.53
N GLN A 19 -0.28 15.19 -2.41
CA GLN A 19 -1.30 16.23 -2.41
C GLN A 19 -0.72 17.58 -2.86
N SER A 20 0.45 17.97 -2.33
CA SER A 20 1.11 19.22 -2.73
C SER A 20 1.44 19.27 -4.22
N LEU A 21 1.92 18.15 -4.80
CA LEU A 21 2.19 18.09 -6.24
C LEU A 21 0.90 18.14 -7.07
N HIS A 22 -0.15 17.48 -6.60
CA HIS A 22 -1.45 17.52 -7.26
C HIS A 22 -2.00 18.94 -7.28
N ASP A 23 -1.94 19.64 -6.14
CA ASP A 23 -2.40 21.02 -6.03
C ASP A 23 -1.53 21.98 -6.87
N ALA A 24 -0.22 21.72 -6.95
CA ALA A 24 0.70 22.47 -7.82
C ALA A 24 0.31 22.38 -9.31
N LEU A 25 -0.21 21.25 -9.77
CA LEU A 25 -0.69 21.08 -11.15
C LEU A 25 -2.01 21.83 -11.42
N GLN A 26 -2.73 22.26 -10.38
CA GLN A 26 -4.02 22.96 -10.52
C GLN A 26 -3.90 24.48 -10.48
N ILE A 27 -2.74 25.01 -10.05
CA ILE A 27 -2.49 26.45 -9.98
C ILE A 27 -1.73 26.93 -11.22
N ASN A 28 -1.88 28.21 -11.56
CA ASN A 28 -1.14 28.84 -12.67
C ASN A 28 0.31 29.11 -12.25
N ILE A 29 1.15 28.07 -12.31
CA ILE A 29 2.60 28.17 -12.18
C ILE A 29 3.26 27.91 -13.54
N ASP A 30 4.40 28.56 -13.75
CA ASP A 30 5.11 28.50 -15.02
C ASP A 30 5.84 27.15 -15.17
N ALA A 31 5.49 26.40 -16.22
CA ALA A 31 6.04 25.06 -16.45
C ALA A 31 7.56 25.06 -16.65
N GLU A 32 8.13 26.14 -17.18
CA GLU A 32 9.58 26.31 -17.38
C GLU A 32 10.37 26.15 -16.08
N TYR A 33 9.81 26.57 -14.94
CA TYR A 33 10.49 26.48 -13.64
C TYR A 33 10.19 25.18 -12.89
N PHE A 34 8.99 24.61 -13.06
CA PHE A 34 8.48 23.60 -12.14
C PHE A 34 8.23 22.22 -12.74
N ALA A 35 8.11 22.08 -14.07
CA ALA A 35 7.73 20.80 -14.67
C ALA A 35 8.76 19.69 -14.41
N GLU A 36 10.06 19.98 -14.54
CA GLU A 36 11.11 18.99 -14.24
C GLU A 36 11.09 18.60 -12.76
N LYS A 37 10.87 19.57 -11.87
CA LYS A 37 10.82 19.33 -10.43
C LYS A 37 9.63 18.46 -10.03
N ILE A 38 8.45 18.74 -10.56
CA ILE A 38 7.25 17.92 -10.34
C ILE A 38 7.49 16.47 -10.80
N LEU A 39 8.16 16.30 -11.95
CA LEU A 39 8.47 14.98 -12.46
C LEU A 39 9.50 14.23 -11.60
N GLU A 40 10.55 14.92 -11.16
CA GLU A 40 11.55 14.37 -10.24
C GLU A 40 10.90 13.93 -8.92
N ASP A 41 10.11 14.81 -8.31
CA ASP A 41 9.46 14.54 -7.03
C ASP A 41 8.43 13.42 -7.15
N SER A 42 7.70 13.34 -8.27
CA SER A 42 6.84 12.21 -8.60
C SER A 42 7.62 10.89 -8.64
N MET A 43 8.80 10.88 -9.26
CA MET A 43 9.64 9.67 -9.34
C MET A 43 10.22 9.28 -7.97
N PHE A 44 10.58 10.27 -7.15
CA PHE A 44 10.96 10.04 -5.76
C PHE A 44 9.84 9.39 -4.95
N ILE A 45 8.60 9.88 -5.09
CA ILE A 45 7.43 9.32 -4.42
C ILE A 45 7.21 7.87 -4.87
N ASN A 46 7.26 7.60 -6.18
CA ASN A 46 7.14 6.23 -6.72
C ASN A 46 8.12 5.26 -6.06
N THR A 47 9.42 5.60 -6.09
CA THR A 47 10.48 4.74 -5.58
C THR A 47 10.34 4.51 -4.07
N SER A 48 9.95 5.55 -3.33
CA SER A 48 9.73 5.48 -1.88
C SER A 48 8.54 4.58 -1.52
N ILE A 49 7.39 4.75 -2.18
CA ILE A 49 6.21 3.91 -1.97
C ILE A 49 6.54 2.44 -2.29
N GLN A 50 7.24 2.18 -3.40
CA GLN A 50 7.60 0.81 -3.78
C GLN A 50 8.56 0.18 -2.77
N LYS A 51 9.54 0.94 -2.26
CA LYS A 51 10.45 0.46 -1.21
C LYS A 51 9.69 0.09 0.06
N ILE A 52 8.78 0.96 0.53
CA ILE A 52 7.95 0.70 1.71
C ILE A 52 7.10 -0.55 1.48
N TYR A 53 6.41 -0.65 0.34
CA TYR A 53 5.58 -1.80 0.00
C TYR A 53 6.37 -3.11 0.03
N LYS A 54 7.54 -3.13 -0.61
CA LYS A 54 8.44 -4.29 -0.61
C LYS A 54 8.87 -4.69 0.80
N THR A 55 9.26 -3.73 1.63
CA THR A 55 9.67 -4.03 3.01
C THR A 55 8.51 -4.60 3.85
N LEU A 56 7.28 -4.15 3.61
CA LEU A 56 6.07 -4.69 4.26
C LEU A 56 5.71 -6.10 3.78
N THR A 57 5.89 -6.41 2.50
CA THR A 57 5.60 -7.75 1.98
C THR A 57 6.65 -8.79 2.35
N GLU A 58 7.90 -8.37 2.52
CA GLU A 58 9.02 -9.24 2.94
C GLU A 58 9.01 -9.50 4.46
N ASN A 59 8.60 -8.54 5.29
CA ASN A 59 8.55 -8.68 6.74
C ASN A 59 7.23 -9.31 7.25
N ARG A 60 7.20 -10.64 7.33
CA ARG A 60 6.02 -11.40 7.80
C ARG A 60 5.72 -11.28 9.31
N ASN A 61 6.64 -10.77 10.12
CA ASN A 61 6.53 -10.74 11.60
C ASN A 61 6.04 -9.39 12.16
N LEU A 62 5.54 -8.48 11.31
CA LEU A 62 5.02 -7.19 11.74
C LEU A 62 3.60 -7.34 12.29
N ILE A 63 3.43 -7.13 13.61
CA ILE A 63 2.14 -7.23 14.32
C ILE A 63 1.06 -6.35 13.66
N ASN A 64 1.43 -5.17 13.16
CA ASN A 64 0.52 -4.20 12.52
C ASN A 64 0.58 -4.21 10.97
N ALA A 65 1.11 -5.27 10.36
CA ALA A 65 1.26 -5.35 8.90
C ALA A 65 -0.02 -5.05 8.10
N PRO A 66 -1.23 -5.52 8.50
CA PRO A 66 -2.46 -5.21 7.76
C PRO A 66 -2.78 -3.71 7.73
N SER A 67 -2.55 -3.00 8.85
CA SER A 67 -2.78 -1.55 8.93
C SER A 67 -1.82 -0.79 8.00
N TYR A 68 -0.53 -1.11 8.04
CA TYR A 68 0.47 -0.48 7.17
C TYR A 68 0.22 -0.78 5.69
N LEU A 69 -0.17 -2.01 5.35
CA LEU A 69 -0.55 -2.38 3.98
C LEU A 69 -1.74 -1.57 3.49
N HIS A 70 -2.75 -1.38 4.34
CA HIS A 70 -3.90 -0.54 4.01
C HIS A 70 -3.51 0.94 3.81
N SER A 71 -2.63 1.49 4.65
CA SER A 71 -2.11 2.85 4.50
C SER A 71 -1.29 3.01 3.21
N VAL A 72 -0.41 2.05 2.88
CA VAL A 72 0.33 2.04 1.61
C VAL A 72 -0.61 1.92 0.42
N MET A 73 -1.64 1.08 0.50
CA MET A 73 -2.64 0.95 -0.56
C MET A 73 -3.32 2.29 -0.84
N LYS A 74 -3.71 3.03 0.21
CA LYS A 74 -4.27 4.38 0.06
C LYS A 74 -3.28 5.34 -0.60
N ALA A 75 -2.03 5.36 -0.17
CA ALA A 75 -0.99 6.18 -0.78
C ALA A 75 -0.78 5.84 -2.27
N LYS A 76 -0.76 4.54 -2.63
CA LYS A 76 -0.68 4.08 -4.02
C LYS A 76 -1.87 4.54 -4.86
N VAL A 77 -3.09 4.50 -4.32
CA VAL A 77 -4.30 5.00 -5.02
C VAL A 77 -4.20 6.51 -5.28
N VAL A 78 -3.80 7.29 -4.28
CA VAL A 78 -3.67 8.75 -4.40
C VAL A 78 -2.53 9.09 -5.37
N TYR A 79 -1.42 8.37 -5.30
CA TYR A 79 -0.32 8.51 -6.26
C TYR A 79 -0.74 8.19 -7.70
N GLY A 80 -1.53 7.13 -7.91
CA GLY A 80 -2.08 6.80 -9.23
C GLY A 80 -2.88 7.95 -9.83
N ARG A 81 -3.68 8.65 -9.01
CA ARG A 81 -4.43 9.84 -9.44
C ARG A 81 -3.52 11.00 -9.81
N LEU A 82 -2.42 11.22 -9.07
CA LEU A 82 -1.42 12.22 -9.44
C LEU A 82 -0.81 11.90 -10.81
N ILE A 83 -0.45 10.65 -11.06
CA ILE A 83 0.11 10.25 -12.36
C ILE A 83 -0.90 10.42 -13.48
N ASP A 84 -2.16 10.08 -13.25
CA ASP A 84 -3.23 10.35 -14.21
C ASP A 84 -3.35 11.86 -14.47
N ALA A 85 -3.27 12.72 -13.45
CA ALA A 85 -3.30 14.18 -13.62
C ALA A 85 -2.08 14.71 -14.41
N ILE A 86 -0.87 14.19 -14.16
CA ILE A 86 0.35 14.51 -14.93
C ILE A 86 0.19 14.09 -16.39
N LEU A 87 -0.36 12.89 -16.65
CA LEU A 87 -0.54 12.37 -18.01
C LEU A 87 -1.59 13.14 -18.82
N HIS A 88 -2.61 13.69 -18.15
CA HIS A 88 -3.68 14.48 -18.78
C HIS A 88 -3.47 15.99 -18.64
N SER A 89 -2.32 16.45 -18.15
CA SER A 89 -2.04 17.87 -18.04
C SER A 89 -2.01 18.50 -19.43
N GLU A 90 -2.62 19.67 -19.57
CA GLU A 90 -2.63 20.43 -20.82
C GLU A 90 -1.62 21.59 -20.75
N GLY A 91 -1.39 22.26 -21.89
CA GLY A 91 -0.49 23.42 -21.97
C GLY A 91 0.99 23.05 -21.88
N ASP A 92 1.79 23.96 -21.29
CA ASP A 92 3.26 23.90 -21.33
C ASP A 92 3.84 22.70 -20.55
N PHE A 93 3.16 22.26 -19.48
CA PHE A 93 3.51 21.05 -18.74
C PHE A 93 3.47 19.78 -19.61
N SER A 94 2.52 19.72 -20.55
CA SER A 94 2.31 18.54 -21.40
C SER A 94 3.53 18.21 -22.27
N VAL A 95 4.30 19.23 -22.68
CA VAL A 95 5.48 19.06 -23.53
C VAL A 95 6.56 18.28 -22.80
N ILE A 96 6.82 18.64 -21.54
CA ILE A 96 7.85 18.02 -20.72
C ILE A 96 7.41 16.62 -20.27
N PHE A 97 6.16 16.46 -19.84
CA PHE A 97 5.65 15.17 -19.35
C PHE A 97 5.51 14.12 -20.46
N LYS A 98 5.25 14.52 -21.72
CA LYS A 98 5.18 13.60 -22.87
C LYS A 98 6.44 12.78 -23.05
N THR A 99 7.60 13.35 -22.75
CA THR A 99 8.91 12.65 -22.84
C THR A 99 8.99 11.42 -21.94
N LYS A 100 8.24 11.41 -20.83
CA LYS A 100 8.19 10.29 -19.86
C LYS A 100 6.83 9.59 -19.81
N SER A 101 5.91 9.90 -20.72
CA SER A 101 4.54 9.37 -20.74
C SER A 101 4.47 7.85 -20.65
N SER A 102 5.25 7.12 -21.46
CA SER A 102 5.31 5.66 -21.43
C SER A 102 5.77 5.11 -20.07
N GLN A 103 6.79 5.73 -19.47
CA GLN A 103 7.28 5.36 -18.14
C GLN A 103 6.22 5.62 -17.06
N LEU A 104 5.55 6.78 -17.12
CA LEU A 104 4.49 7.14 -16.18
C LEU A 104 3.28 6.20 -16.28
N GLN A 105 2.90 5.79 -17.49
CA GLN A 105 1.83 4.80 -17.70
C GLN A 105 2.18 3.44 -17.10
N GLN A 106 3.42 2.97 -17.28
CA GLN A 106 3.89 1.73 -16.67
C GLN A 106 3.86 1.81 -15.14
N ILE A 107 4.31 2.94 -14.57
CA ILE A 107 4.26 3.19 -13.14
C ILE A 107 2.81 3.14 -12.63
N ALA A 108 1.88 3.84 -13.28
CA ALA A 108 0.48 3.84 -12.89
C ALA A 108 -0.13 2.43 -12.94
N ALA A 109 0.18 1.65 -13.99
CA ALA A 109 -0.27 0.27 -14.11
C ALA A 109 0.24 -0.61 -12.97
N SER A 110 1.54 -0.51 -12.65
CA SER A 110 2.15 -1.26 -11.55
C SER A 110 1.51 -0.93 -10.19
N HIS A 111 1.27 0.35 -9.89
CA HIS A 111 0.59 0.71 -8.63
C HIS A 111 -0.86 0.23 -8.58
N ARG A 112 -1.57 0.22 -9.71
CA ARG A 112 -2.94 -0.33 -9.78
C ARG A 112 -2.97 -1.83 -9.53
N GLU A 113 -2.02 -2.57 -10.10
CA GLU A 113 -1.86 -4.01 -9.86
C GLU A 113 -1.55 -4.30 -8.38
N ASP A 114 -0.58 -3.58 -7.80
CA ASP A 114 -0.23 -3.70 -6.38
C ASP A 114 -1.45 -3.45 -5.47
N VAL A 115 -2.27 -2.45 -5.79
CA VAL A 115 -3.50 -2.15 -5.04
C VAL A 115 -4.47 -3.32 -5.07
N GLN A 116 -4.65 -4.00 -6.21
CA GLN A 116 -5.52 -5.19 -6.27
C GLN A 116 -4.96 -6.33 -5.41
N ILE A 117 -3.66 -6.60 -5.52
CA ILE A 117 -2.98 -7.62 -4.71
C ILE A 117 -3.14 -7.33 -3.20
N ILE A 118 -2.99 -6.08 -2.78
CA ILE A 118 -3.16 -5.69 -1.37
C ILE A 118 -4.61 -5.88 -0.94
N LYS A 119 -5.59 -5.50 -1.77
CA LYS A 119 -7.02 -5.70 -1.46
C LYS A 119 -7.36 -7.16 -1.24
N GLU A 120 -6.91 -8.04 -2.13
CA GLU A 120 -7.12 -9.48 -2.02
C GLU A 120 -6.50 -10.05 -0.74
N LYS A 121 -5.26 -9.65 -0.43
CA LYS A 121 -4.58 -10.05 0.82
C LYS A 121 -5.34 -9.59 2.06
N LEU A 122 -5.80 -8.34 2.10
CA LEU A 122 -6.55 -7.79 3.23
C LEU A 122 -7.93 -8.46 3.39
N SER A 123 -8.63 -8.76 2.29
CA SER A 123 -9.89 -9.51 2.33
C SER A 123 -9.71 -10.89 2.96
N ASN A 124 -8.70 -11.64 2.49
CA ASN A 124 -8.38 -12.97 3.02
C ASN A 124 -8.00 -12.95 4.52
N ILE A 125 -7.42 -11.87 5.03
CA ILE A 125 -7.10 -11.71 6.45
C ILE A 125 -8.38 -11.48 7.27
N ASN A 126 -9.29 -10.65 6.76
CA ASN A 126 -10.57 -10.40 7.43
C ASN A 126 -11.43 -11.67 7.47
N ASP A 127 -11.49 -12.43 6.37
CA ASP A 127 -12.27 -13.68 6.31
C ASP A 127 -11.74 -14.76 7.28
N LYS A 128 -10.41 -14.79 7.53
CA LYS A 128 -9.81 -15.70 8.52
C LYS A 128 -10.03 -15.28 9.97
N ASN A 129 -10.32 -14.00 10.23
CA ASN A 129 -10.58 -13.48 11.58
C ASN A 129 -12.07 -13.58 11.96
N ILE A 130 -12.94 -13.99 11.04
CA ILE A 130 -14.31 -14.37 11.34
C ILE A 130 -14.27 -15.83 11.80
N ILE A 131 -14.22 -16.03 13.12
CA ILE A 131 -14.42 -17.36 13.71
C ILE A 131 -15.84 -17.78 13.33
N SER A 132 -15.99 -18.86 12.56
CA SER A 132 -17.32 -19.40 12.25
C SER A 132 -18.01 -19.82 13.54
N PHE A 133 -19.34 -19.67 13.62
CA PHE A 133 -20.12 -20.14 14.78
C PHE A 133 -19.86 -21.62 15.10
N ASP A 134 -19.58 -22.42 14.07
CA ASP A 134 -19.25 -23.83 14.21
C ASP A 134 -17.85 -24.05 14.83
N GLU A 135 -16.86 -23.22 14.48
CA GLU A 135 -15.51 -23.26 15.08
C GLU A 135 -15.52 -22.75 16.52
N LEU A 136 -16.37 -21.75 16.81
CA LEU A 136 -16.58 -21.23 18.16
C LEU A 136 -17.24 -22.30 19.04
N ASN A 137 -18.19 -23.07 18.51
CA ASN A 137 -18.77 -24.22 19.20
C ASN A 137 -17.72 -25.31 19.47
N ILE A 138 -16.81 -25.58 18.54
CA ILE A 138 -15.72 -26.55 18.75
C ILE A 138 -14.77 -26.08 19.86
N LEU A 139 -14.42 -24.79 19.89
CA LEU A 139 -13.56 -24.20 20.92
C LEU A 139 -14.23 -24.09 22.30
N MET A 140 -15.56 -23.94 22.33
CA MET A 140 -16.37 -23.87 23.55
C MET A 140 -16.84 -25.25 24.02
N SER A 141 -16.67 -26.29 23.19
CA SER A 141 -16.93 -27.66 23.61
C SER A 141 -15.85 -28.05 24.63
N PRO A 142 -16.22 -28.60 25.79
CA PRO A 142 -15.24 -29.09 26.74
C PRO A 142 -14.32 -30.07 26.02
N ILE A 143 -13.00 -29.84 26.13
CA ILE A 143 -12.00 -30.82 25.69
C ILE A 143 -12.33 -32.08 26.47
N GLU A 144 -12.98 -33.06 25.84
CA GLU A 144 -13.14 -34.37 26.43
C GLU A 144 -11.72 -34.90 26.63
N GLU A 145 -11.24 -34.79 27.87
CA GLU A 145 -10.07 -35.52 28.35
C GLU A 145 -10.30 -36.97 27.95
N ASN A 146 -9.49 -37.46 27.01
CA ASN A 146 -9.38 -38.87 26.73
C ASN A 146 -9.11 -39.56 28.07
N VAL A 147 -10.17 -40.15 28.63
CA VAL A 147 -10.09 -40.96 29.83
C VAL A 147 -9.15 -42.11 29.49
N GLU A 148 -7.97 -42.11 30.12
CA GLU A 148 -7.02 -43.22 30.06
C GLU A 148 -7.78 -44.54 30.26
N PRO A 149 -7.61 -45.57 29.40
CA PRO A 149 -8.07 -46.89 29.76
C PRO A 149 -7.21 -47.39 30.93
N GLN A 150 -7.82 -47.37 32.11
CA GLN A 150 -7.28 -47.95 33.32
C GLN A 150 -6.85 -49.40 33.06
N TYR A 151 -5.63 -49.71 33.49
CA TYR A 151 -5.13 -51.06 33.65
C TYR A 151 -6.15 -51.94 34.40
N SER A 152 -6.71 -52.95 33.73
CA SER A 152 -7.19 -54.16 34.41
C SER A 152 -6.17 -55.26 34.24
N ARG A 153 -5.36 -55.44 35.29
CA ARG A 153 -4.74 -56.72 35.64
C ARG A 153 -5.86 -57.75 35.90
N ALA A 154 -5.79 -58.88 35.22
CA ALA A 154 -6.06 -60.21 35.78
C ALA A 154 -5.38 -61.24 34.88
#